data_AF-A0A7L3C1X5-F1
#
_entry.id   AF-A0A7L3C1X5-F1
#
_cell.length_a   1.000
_cell.length_b   1.000
_cell.length_c   1.000
_cell.angle_alpha   90.00
_cell.angle_beta   90.00
_cell.angle_gamma   90.00
#
_symmetry.space_group_name_H-M   'P 1'
#
loop_
_entity.id
_entity.type
_entity.pdbx_description
1 polymer ?
#
loop_
_entity_poly.entity_id
_entity_poly.type
_entity_poly.pdbx_seq_one_letter_code
_entity_poly.pdbx_strand_id
1 'polypeptide(L)'
;MAKRLLVAYGLWALGGPLGLHHIYLGRDSHALLWMLTLGGFGGGWLWDFWHLPGWVAAANGAGATRDCGGTVPALSPLRLAGQVTVGMYFGLVAALGLPWVPAVLAQPLAVGLGVLLVSSVGDQTAEAPSILAAAFLASLLFQGRVLAVLPASLAASIAAQRHRHYKPRGVPRPRLAARLYHLGLACLAFTAPLACRGLCGAAGALSTLLALPRAATELLLLPLRTGWLLAEVLGFVGGSPARERGTGFEPSSWSERQQRAYEVLGLPAGSSAEDVHRSYRELVKVWHPDHNRHRAEEAEQRFIQLQEAYEELAGPRR
;
A
#
# COMPACT_ATOMS: atom_id res chain seq x y z
N MET A 1 32.37 17.38 0.50
CA MET A 1 32.32 16.83 1.88
C MET A 1 31.58 15.51 1.83
N ALA A 2 32.18 14.45 2.35
CA ALA A 2 31.54 13.13 2.43
C ALA A 2 30.34 13.18 3.39
N LYS A 3 29.25 12.55 2.98
CA LYS A 3 28.02 12.39 3.76
C LYS A 3 28.20 11.26 4.76
N ARG A 4 27.79 11.49 6.01
CA ARG A 4 27.91 10.52 7.11
C ARG A 4 26.59 9.77 7.26
N LEU A 5 26.68 8.44 7.35
CA LEU A 5 25.51 7.57 7.50
C LEU A 5 24.74 7.86 8.80
N LEU A 6 25.46 8.08 9.92
CA LEU A 6 24.85 8.41 11.22
C LEU A 6 24.03 9.70 11.17
N VAL A 7 24.52 10.72 10.46
CA VAL A 7 23.79 11.99 10.29
C VAL A 7 22.52 11.75 9.46
N ALA A 8 22.61 10.92 8.43
CA ALA A 8 21.44 10.56 7.62
C ALA A 8 20.38 9.83 8.47
N TYR A 9 20.77 8.88 9.32
CA TYR A 9 19.84 8.19 10.23
C TYR A 9 19.25 9.12 11.30
N GLY A 10 20.05 10.04 11.87
CA GLY A 10 19.53 11.04 12.80
C GLY A 10 18.48 11.94 12.17
N LEU A 11 18.70 12.38 10.93
CA LEU A 11 17.73 13.17 10.16
C LEU A 11 16.49 12.37 9.76
N TRP A 12 16.67 11.08 9.44
CA TRP A 12 15.55 10.16 9.18
C TRP A 12 14.68 9.95 10.43
N ALA A 13 15.27 9.80 11.61
CA ALA A 13 14.50 9.64 12.85
C ALA A 13 13.74 10.92 13.25
N LEU A 14 14.39 12.09 13.13
CA LEU A 14 13.82 13.37 13.58
C LEU A 14 12.82 13.99 12.58
N GLY A 15 13.00 13.75 11.28
CA GLY A 15 12.13 14.31 10.26
C GLY A 15 12.04 13.46 9.01
N GLY A 16 11.99 12.14 9.22
CA GLY A 16 11.75 11.15 8.18
C GLY A 16 10.49 11.45 7.37
N PRO A 17 9.31 11.69 7.98
CA PRO A 17 8.09 12.02 7.23
C PRO A 17 8.20 13.32 6.42
N LEU A 18 9.04 14.26 6.86
CA LEU A 18 9.32 15.52 6.14
C LEU A 18 10.44 15.39 5.10
N GLY A 19 11.14 14.25 5.02
CA GLY A 19 12.20 14.01 4.05
C GLY A 19 13.51 14.76 4.32
N LEU A 20 13.83 15.09 5.57
CA LEU A 20 15.07 15.82 5.93
C LEU A 20 16.34 15.11 5.45
N HIS A 21 16.38 13.78 5.56
CA HIS A 21 17.51 12.97 5.08
C HIS A 21 17.67 13.06 3.55
N HIS A 22 16.59 13.21 2.78
CA HIS A 22 16.67 13.42 1.33
C HIS A 22 17.25 14.79 0.99
N ILE A 23 16.94 15.83 1.75
CA ILE A 23 17.56 17.16 1.60
C ILE A 23 19.07 17.09 1.87
N TYR A 24 19.48 16.36 2.91
CA TYR A 24 20.89 16.14 3.23
C TYR A 24 21.65 15.41 2.12
N LEU A 25 21.01 14.41 1.49
CA LEU A 25 21.57 13.62 0.40
C LEU A 25 21.55 14.32 -0.96
N GLY A 26 20.89 15.47 -1.10
CA GLY A 26 20.81 16.20 -2.37
C GLY A 26 19.67 15.75 -3.28
N ARG A 27 18.66 15.07 -2.74
CA ARG A 27 17.54 14.46 -3.49
C ARG A 27 16.28 15.30 -3.37
N ASP A 28 16.26 16.48 -3.98
CA ASP A 28 15.20 17.47 -3.81
C ASP A 28 13.81 16.99 -4.23
N SER A 29 13.67 16.32 -5.38
CA SER A 29 12.38 15.74 -5.80
C SER A 29 11.84 14.71 -4.79
N HIS A 30 12.74 13.95 -4.17
CA HIS A 30 12.36 12.92 -3.20
C HIS A 30 11.92 13.56 -1.88
N ALA A 31 12.65 14.58 -1.43
CA ALA A 31 12.27 15.39 -0.28
C ALA A 31 10.90 16.06 -0.49
N LEU A 32 10.69 16.68 -1.66
CA LEU A 32 9.42 17.33 -1.98
C LEU A 32 8.27 16.32 -2.00
N LEU A 33 8.46 15.15 -2.61
CA LEU A 33 7.47 14.09 -2.58
C LEU A 33 7.10 13.70 -1.14
N TRP A 34 8.09 13.57 -0.25
CA TRP A 34 7.86 13.23 1.16
C TRP A 34 7.10 14.34 1.89
N MET A 35 7.48 15.60 1.71
CA MET A 35 6.78 16.74 2.34
C MET A 35 5.31 16.81 1.91
N LEU A 36 5.01 16.57 0.63
CA LEU A 36 3.66 16.69 0.09
C LEU A 36 2.77 15.47 0.36
N THR A 37 3.37 14.32 0.66
CA THR A 37 2.66 13.04 0.91
C THR A 37 2.80 12.55 2.34
N LEU A 38 3.41 13.34 3.24
CA LEU A 38 3.71 12.97 4.63
C LEU A 38 4.48 11.64 4.71
N GLY A 39 5.63 11.58 4.04
CA GLY A 39 6.52 10.41 4.07
C GLY A 39 6.08 9.27 3.15
N GLY A 40 5.49 9.57 1.98
CA GLY A 40 4.99 8.55 1.06
C GLY A 40 3.73 7.87 1.58
N PHE A 41 2.75 8.68 2.02
CA PHE A 41 1.51 8.23 2.65
C PHE A 41 1.73 7.44 3.95
N GLY A 42 2.76 7.82 4.72
CA GLY A 42 3.11 7.19 6.00
C GLY A 42 3.83 5.84 5.92
N GLY A 43 3.91 5.19 4.76
CA GLY A 43 4.64 3.93 4.58
C GLY A 43 6.05 4.12 4.01
N GLY A 44 6.23 5.10 3.12
CA GLY A 44 7.50 5.33 2.41
C GLY A 44 8.68 5.65 3.32
N TRP A 45 8.46 6.33 4.45
CA TRP A 45 9.53 6.64 5.40
C TRP A 45 10.11 5.40 6.11
N LEU A 46 9.34 4.31 6.30
CA LEU A 46 9.89 3.05 6.82
C LEU A 46 10.78 2.39 5.76
N TRP A 47 10.33 2.38 4.51
CA TRP A 47 11.08 1.82 3.39
C TRP A 47 12.46 2.48 3.20
N ASP A 48 12.55 3.76 3.50
CA ASP A 48 13.81 4.52 3.44
C ASP A 48 14.90 3.96 4.37
N PHE A 49 14.53 3.32 5.48
CA PHE A 49 15.48 2.78 6.46
C PHE A 49 16.47 1.79 5.84
N TRP A 50 15.97 0.89 4.99
CA TRP A 50 16.78 -0.13 4.31
C TRP A 50 17.58 0.45 3.14
N HIS A 51 17.11 1.52 2.52
CA HIS A 51 17.75 2.09 1.33
C HIS A 51 18.77 3.20 1.64
N LEU A 52 18.71 3.75 2.87
CA LEU A 52 19.56 4.85 3.31
C LEU A 52 21.07 4.59 3.13
N PRO A 53 21.62 3.39 3.47
CA PRO A 53 23.04 3.11 3.28
C PRO A 53 23.48 3.22 1.81
N GLY A 54 22.68 2.65 0.90
CA GLY A 54 22.94 2.71 -0.54
C GLY A 54 22.92 4.13 -1.08
N TRP A 55 22.02 4.98 -0.58
CA TRP A 55 21.95 6.38 -1.00
C TRP A 55 23.08 7.25 -0.45
N VAL A 56 23.56 6.98 0.77
CA VAL A 56 24.75 7.64 1.31
C VAL A 56 25.98 7.24 0.50
N ALA A 57 26.13 5.96 0.15
CA ALA A 57 27.21 5.48 -0.71
C ALA A 57 27.17 6.15 -2.09
N ALA A 58 25.98 6.22 -2.71
CA ALA A 58 25.79 6.92 -3.99
C ALA A 58 26.10 8.42 -3.90
N ALA A 59 25.68 9.11 -2.83
CA ALA A 59 25.95 10.52 -2.60
C ALA A 59 27.45 10.82 -2.40
N ASN A 60 28.21 9.83 -1.93
CA ASN A 60 29.66 9.89 -1.77
C ASN A 60 30.44 9.47 -3.02
N GLY A 61 29.75 9.12 -4.12
CA GLY A 61 30.39 8.79 -5.40
C GLY A 61 30.69 7.31 -5.64
N ALA A 62 30.23 6.39 -4.76
CA ALA A 62 30.47 4.95 -4.92
C ALA A 62 29.75 4.30 -6.13
N GLY A 63 28.98 5.07 -6.91
CA GLY A 63 28.29 4.64 -8.12
C GLY A 63 28.72 5.35 -9.40
N ALA A 64 29.88 6.02 -9.40
CA ALA A 64 30.36 6.85 -10.52
C ALA A 64 30.76 6.07 -11.80
N THR A 65 30.76 4.73 -11.78
CA THR A 65 31.28 3.88 -12.87
C THR A 65 30.22 3.31 -13.82
N ARG A 66 29.10 4.01 -14.05
CA ARG A 66 28.20 3.67 -15.15
C ARG A 66 28.02 4.88 -16.07
N ASP A 67 28.96 5.02 -16.99
CA ASP A 67 28.73 5.69 -18.27
C ASP A 67 27.63 4.93 -18.99
N CYS A 68 26.48 5.57 -19.17
CA CYS A 68 25.38 5.03 -19.96
C CYS A 68 24.84 6.15 -20.84
N GLY A 69 25.66 6.59 -21.79
CA GLY A 69 25.16 7.27 -22.96
C GLY A 69 24.30 6.29 -23.77
N GLY A 70 22.99 6.50 -23.77
CA GLY A 70 22.06 5.86 -24.72
C GLY A 70 21.15 4.75 -24.20
N THR A 71 21.31 4.23 -22.97
CA THR A 71 20.39 3.19 -22.46
C THR A 71 19.16 3.81 -21.81
N VAL A 72 17.95 3.44 -22.26
CA VAL A 72 16.69 3.83 -21.61
C VAL A 72 16.59 3.13 -20.23
N PRO A 73 16.18 3.83 -19.15
CA PRO A 73 16.04 3.20 -17.83
C PRO A 73 15.07 2.01 -17.84
N ALA A 74 15.25 1.04 -16.95
CA ALA A 74 14.33 -0.10 -16.84
C ALA A 74 12.93 0.34 -16.36
N LEU A 75 11.89 -0.35 -16.84
CA LEU A 75 10.52 -0.20 -16.31
C LEU A 75 10.49 -0.72 -14.88
N SER A 76 10.04 0.10 -13.93
CA SER A 76 9.77 -0.36 -12.57
C SER A 76 8.27 -0.26 -12.28
N PRO A 77 7.58 -1.37 -11.98
CA PRO A 77 6.15 -1.33 -11.66
C PRO A 77 5.88 -0.47 -10.42
N LEU A 78 6.81 -0.45 -9.45
CA LEU A 78 6.70 0.38 -8.25
C LEU A 78 6.65 1.89 -8.56
N ARG A 79 7.47 2.39 -9.51
CA ARG A 79 7.36 3.80 -9.94
C ARG A 79 6.08 4.06 -10.69
N LEU A 80 5.61 3.14 -11.52
CA LEU A 80 4.35 3.31 -12.24
C LEU A 80 3.19 3.42 -11.24
N ALA A 81 3.13 2.52 -10.26
CA ALA A 81 2.15 2.57 -9.18
C ALA A 81 2.25 3.90 -8.41
N GLY A 82 3.46 4.31 -8.01
CA GLY A 82 3.69 5.60 -7.34
C GLY A 82 3.25 6.81 -8.18
N GLN A 83 3.51 6.83 -9.49
CA GLN A 83 3.08 7.89 -10.40
C GLN A 83 1.57 7.99 -10.46
N VAL A 84 0.89 6.85 -10.58
CA VAL A 84 -0.57 6.78 -10.62
C VAL A 84 -1.18 7.23 -9.29
N THR A 85 -0.65 6.74 -8.16
CA THR A 85 -1.15 7.11 -6.82
C THR A 85 -0.94 8.60 -6.52
N VAL A 86 0.26 9.13 -6.75
CA VAL A 86 0.58 10.54 -6.46
C VAL A 86 -0.12 11.47 -7.45
N GLY A 87 -0.22 11.08 -8.72
CA GLY A 87 -0.99 11.82 -9.72
C GLY A 87 -2.45 11.94 -9.33
N MET A 88 -3.09 10.84 -8.91
CA MET A 88 -4.45 10.88 -8.38
C MET A 88 -4.58 11.77 -7.14
N TYR A 89 -3.67 11.63 -6.18
CA TYR A 89 -3.65 12.46 -4.97
C TYR A 89 -3.60 13.96 -5.31
N PHE A 90 -2.72 14.38 -6.21
CA PHE A 90 -2.62 15.79 -6.62
C PHE A 90 -3.89 16.27 -7.33
N GLY A 91 -4.47 15.44 -8.22
CA GLY A 91 -5.73 15.76 -8.90
C GLY A 91 -6.90 15.96 -7.94
N LEU A 92 -7.00 15.12 -6.90
CA LEU A 92 -8.01 15.24 -5.85
C LEU A 92 -7.77 16.47 -4.97
N VAL A 93 -6.52 16.72 -4.58
CA VAL A 93 -6.14 17.93 -3.84
C VAL A 93 -6.49 19.20 -4.63
N ALA A 94 -6.26 19.23 -5.94
CA ALA A 94 -6.64 20.38 -6.77
C ALA A 94 -8.16 20.57 -6.86
N ALA A 95 -8.93 19.47 -7.00
CA ALA A 95 -10.39 19.55 -7.01
C ALA A 95 -10.96 20.11 -5.69
N LEU A 96 -10.30 19.83 -4.56
CA LEU A 96 -10.67 20.36 -3.25
C LEU A 96 -10.11 21.77 -3.03
N GLY A 97 -8.88 22.06 -3.42
CA GLY A 97 -8.18 23.31 -3.10
C GLY A 97 -8.47 24.47 -4.04
N LEU A 98 -8.93 24.21 -5.27
CA LEU A 98 -9.08 25.23 -6.33
C LEU A 98 -10.50 25.25 -6.92
N PRO A 99 -11.57 25.47 -6.13
CA PRO A 99 -12.94 25.48 -6.65
C PRO A 99 -13.21 26.62 -7.66
N TRP A 100 -12.38 27.68 -7.64
CA TRP A 100 -12.48 28.81 -8.57
C TRP A 100 -11.82 28.56 -9.93
N VAL A 101 -10.97 27.53 -10.04
CA VAL A 101 -10.32 27.18 -11.31
C VAL A 101 -11.17 26.10 -11.99
N PRO A 102 -11.46 26.22 -13.30
CA PRO A 102 -12.17 25.18 -14.03
C PRO A 102 -11.50 23.80 -13.84
N ALA A 103 -12.29 22.80 -13.47
CA ALA A 103 -11.82 21.45 -13.17
C ALA A 103 -11.03 20.83 -14.34
N VAL A 104 -11.47 21.13 -15.57
CA VAL A 104 -10.83 20.73 -16.84
C VAL A 104 -9.39 21.27 -16.99
N LEU A 105 -9.01 22.30 -16.25
CA LEU A 105 -7.65 22.86 -16.24
C LEU A 105 -6.88 22.49 -14.97
N ALA A 106 -7.49 22.68 -13.80
CA ALA A 106 -6.82 22.48 -12.50
C ALA A 106 -6.41 21.02 -12.28
N GLN A 107 -7.32 20.08 -12.58
CA GLN A 107 -7.10 18.67 -12.31
C GLN A 107 -5.99 18.05 -13.18
N PRO A 108 -6.01 18.14 -14.53
CA PRO A 108 -4.96 17.54 -15.34
C PRO A 108 -3.59 18.19 -15.11
N LEU A 109 -3.55 19.49 -14.82
CA LEU A 109 -2.31 20.16 -14.44
C LEU A 109 -1.74 19.57 -13.15
N ALA A 110 -2.56 19.46 -12.10
CA ALA A 110 -2.14 18.90 -10.82
C ALA A 110 -1.72 17.43 -10.94
N VAL A 111 -2.50 16.61 -11.66
CA VAL A 111 -2.17 15.22 -11.97
C VAL A 111 -0.82 15.12 -12.67
N GLY A 112 -0.61 15.92 -13.72
CA GLY A 112 0.65 15.92 -14.47
C GLY A 112 1.84 16.34 -13.62
N LEU A 113 1.68 17.34 -12.74
CA LEU A 113 2.72 17.75 -11.78
C LEU A 113 3.05 16.65 -10.76
N GLY A 114 2.04 15.94 -10.25
CA GLY A 114 2.24 14.80 -9.35
C GLY A 114 3.01 13.65 -10.02
N VAL A 115 2.63 13.30 -11.26
CA VAL A 115 3.33 12.29 -12.06
C VAL A 115 4.77 12.72 -12.38
N LEU A 116 4.98 13.99 -12.73
CA LEU A 116 6.31 14.55 -13.00
C LEU A 116 7.20 14.53 -11.75
N LEU A 117 6.62 14.83 -10.59
CA LEU A 117 7.34 14.78 -9.32
C LEU A 117 7.89 13.36 -9.08
N VAL A 118 7.04 12.33 -9.18
CA VAL A 118 7.47 10.93 -9.03
C VAL A 118 8.43 10.51 -10.13
N SER A 119 8.18 10.92 -11.38
CA SER A 119 9.05 10.58 -12.51
C SER A 119 10.46 11.15 -12.33
N SER A 120 10.60 12.28 -11.63
CA SER A 120 11.87 12.93 -11.31
C SER A 120 12.57 12.40 -10.05
N VAL A 121 12.06 11.37 -9.37
CA VAL A 121 12.70 10.83 -8.15
C VAL A 121 13.97 10.03 -8.48
N GLY A 122 15.11 10.39 -7.89
CA GLY A 122 16.39 9.74 -8.15
C GLY A 122 17.05 10.25 -9.44
N ASP A 123 17.67 9.34 -10.19
CA ASP A 123 18.50 9.67 -11.37
C ASP A 123 17.73 9.69 -12.69
N GLN A 124 16.43 9.37 -12.65
CA GLN A 124 15.55 9.35 -13.82
C GLN A 124 14.65 10.59 -13.82
N THR A 125 14.24 11.01 -15.02
CA THR A 125 13.19 11.99 -15.23
C THR A 125 12.44 11.65 -16.51
N ALA A 126 11.32 12.33 -16.76
CA ALA A 126 10.57 12.17 -17.99
C ALA A 126 10.21 13.54 -18.57
N GLU A 127 9.85 13.56 -19.86
CA GLU A 127 9.49 14.79 -20.56
C GLU A 127 8.18 15.37 -20.02
N ALA A 128 8.27 16.55 -19.41
CA ALA A 128 7.12 17.30 -18.91
C ALA A 128 6.00 17.55 -19.95
N PRO A 129 6.28 17.98 -21.21
CA PRO A 129 5.22 18.29 -22.17
C PRO A 129 4.39 17.05 -22.52
N SER A 130 5.03 15.89 -22.70
CA SER A 130 4.36 14.62 -23.02
C SER A 130 3.44 14.14 -21.89
N ILE A 131 3.87 14.31 -20.64
CA ILE A 131 3.09 13.96 -19.44
C ILE A 131 1.87 14.88 -19.31
N LEU A 132 2.07 16.19 -19.44
CA LEU A 132 1.00 17.17 -19.33
C LEU A 132 -0.01 16.99 -20.46
N ALA A 133 0.44 16.87 -21.71
CA ALA A 133 -0.43 16.64 -22.85
C ALA A 133 -1.31 15.39 -22.65
N ALA A 134 -0.74 14.29 -22.18
CA ALA A 134 -1.49 13.07 -21.88
C ALA A 134 -2.54 13.28 -20.77
N ALA A 135 -2.19 14.00 -19.70
CA ALA A 135 -3.12 14.32 -18.62
C ALA A 135 -4.30 15.18 -19.12
N PHE A 136 -4.02 16.22 -19.92
CA PHE A 136 -5.02 17.12 -20.47
C PHE A 136 -5.94 16.43 -21.49
N LEU A 137 -5.38 15.63 -22.41
CA LEU A 137 -6.16 14.86 -23.39
C LEU A 137 -7.11 13.89 -22.69
N ALA A 138 -6.61 13.16 -21.69
CA ALA A 138 -7.44 12.26 -20.90
C ALA A 138 -8.53 13.03 -20.14
N SER A 139 -8.22 14.16 -19.50
CA SER A 139 -9.21 14.96 -18.80
C SER A 139 -10.31 15.51 -19.73
N LEU A 140 -9.95 15.87 -20.96
CA LEU A 140 -10.91 16.36 -21.96
C LEU A 140 -11.89 15.27 -22.40
N LEU A 141 -11.41 14.04 -22.59
CA LEU A 141 -12.25 12.88 -22.93
C LEU A 141 -13.32 12.58 -21.86
N PHE A 142 -13.01 12.83 -20.58
CA PHE A 142 -13.90 12.56 -19.44
C PHE A 142 -14.58 13.83 -18.88
N GLN A 143 -14.59 14.92 -19.64
CA GLN A 143 -15.31 16.18 -19.35
C GLN A 143 -15.05 16.77 -17.95
N GLY A 144 -13.84 16.63 -17.39
CA GLY A 144 -13.48 17.27 -16.11
C GLY A 144 -14.30 16.81 -14.88
N ARG A 145 -14.93 15.63 -14.93
CA ARG A 145 -15.55 15.03 -13.74
C ARG A 145 -14.46 14.57 -12.76
N VAL A 146 -14.76 14.47 -11.46
CA VAL A 146 -13.81 13.94 -10.46
C VAL A 146 -13.29 12.54 -10.84
N LEU A 147 -14.12 11.74 -11.52
CA LEU A 147 -13.75 10.42 -12.05
C LEU A 147 -12.70 10.49 -13.18
N ALA A 148 -12.45 11.65 -13.78
CA ALA A 148 -11.41 11.85 -14.80
C ALA A 148 -9.99 11.80 -14.22
N VAL A 149 -9.83 11.95 -12.90
CA VAL A 149 -8.53 11.99 -12.22
C VAL A 149 -7.76 10.67 -12.40
N LEU A 150 -8.44 9.53 -12.30
CA LEU A 150 -7.83 8.21 -12.46
C LEU A 150 -7.33 7.95 -13.90
N PRO A 151 -8.17 8.07 -14.96
CA PRO A 151 -7.69 7.89 -16.33
C PRO A 151 -6.68 8.94 -16.75
N ALA A 152 -6.79 10.20 -16.27
CA ALA A 152 -5.76 11.21 -16.51
C ALA A 152 -4.42 10.84 -15.88
N SER A 153 -4.44 10.34 -14.64
CA SER A 153 -3.23 9.91 -13.96
C SER A 153 -2.59 8.68 -14.62
N LEU A 154 -3.41 7.72 -15.06
CA LEU A 154 -2.93 6.56 -15.80
C LEU A 154 -2.29 6.96 -17.14
N ALA A 155 -2.97 7.80 -17.93
CA ALA A 155 -2.47 8.28 -19.21
C ALA A 155 -1.14 9.05 -19.05
N ALA A 156 -1.08 9.96 -18.08
CA ALA A 156 0.12 10.71 -17.74
C ALA A 156 1.27 9.79 -17.30
N SER A 157 0.97 8.76 -16.50
CA SER A 157 1.98 7.79 -16.04
C SER A 157 2.51 6.92 -17.18
N ILE A 158 1.65 6.48 -18.10
CA ILE A 158 2.07 5.77 -19.31
C ILE A 158 2.96 6.65 -20.19
N ALA A 159 2.59 7.92 -20.38
CA ALA A 159 3.42 8.89 -21.10
C ALA A 159 4.76 9.10 -20.41
N ALA A 160 4.79 9.20 -19.08
CA ALA A 160 6.03 9.30 -18.30
C ALA A 160 6.93 8.08 -18.48
N GLN A 161 6.35 6.87 -18.58
CA GLN A 161 7.13 5.66 -18.84
C GLN A 161 7.65 5.60 -20.28
N ARG A 162 6.91 6.10 -21.26
CA ARG A 162 7.35 6.12 -22.68
C ARG A 162 8.50 7.11 -22.93
N HIS A 163 8.45 8.28 -22.30
CA HIS A 163 9.39 9.39 -22.51
C HIS A 163 10.40 9.55 -21.37
N ARG A 164 10.90 8.44 -20.82
CA ARG A 164 11.84 8.43 -19.68
C ARG A 164 13.30 8.51 -20.12
N HIS A 165 14.08 9.30 -19.42
CA HIS A 165 15.52 9.46 -19.66
C HIS A 165 16.27 9.71 -18.35
N TYR A 166 17.59 9.49 -18.36
CA TYR A 166 18.45 9.82 -17.23
C TYR A 166 18.70 11.32 -17.14
N LYS A 167 18.81 11.83 -15.92
CA LYS A 167 19.17 13.25 -15.70
C LYS A 167 20.61 13.50 -16.17
N PRO A 168 20.88 14.67 -16.79
CA PRO A 168 22.25 15.03 -17.17
C PRO A 168 23.13 15.11 -15.93
N ARG A 169 24.24 14.38 -15.92
CA ARG A 169 25.26 14.44 -14.86
C ARG A 169 26.16 15.65 -15.09
N GLY A 170 26.59 16.31 -14.00
CA GLY A 170 27.56 17.41 -14.06
C GLY A 170 27.00 18.82 -13.90
N VAL A 171 25.68 18.99 -13.73
CA VAL A 171 25.12 20.31 -13.40
C VAL A 171 25.57 20.72 -11.99
N PRO A 172 26.18 21.92 -11.82
CA PRO A 172 26.59 22.41 -10.51
C PRO A 172 25.40 22.41 -9.55
N ARG A 173 25.58 21.81 -8.36
CA ARG A 173 24.50 21.79 -7.38
C ARG A 173 24.31 23.20 -6.81
N PRO A 174 23.07 23.74 -6.81
CA PRO A 174 22.80 25.04 -6.23
C PRO A 174 23.06 25.03 -4.71
N ARG A 175 23.27 26.23 -4.15
CA ARG A 175 23.46 26.42 -2.70
C ARG A 175 22.27 25.85 -1.93
N LEU A 176 22.52 25.35 -0.71
CA LEU A 176 21.48 24.78 0.16
C LEU A 176 20.30 25.73 0.35
N ALA A 177 20.56 27.02 0.56
CA ALA A 177 19.52 28.04 0.73
C ALA A 177 18.59 28.13 -0.50
N ALA A 178 19.14 28.10 -1.71
CA ALA A 178 18.33 28.14 -2.94
C ALA A 178 17.48 26.87 -3.09
N ARG A 179 18.01 25.70 -2.72
CA ARG A 179 17.25 24.44 -2.71
C ARG A 179 16.09 24.50 -1.73
N LEU A 180 16.35 24.94 -0.49
CA LEU A 180 15.32 25.11 0.54
C LEU A 180 14.27 26.13 0.13
N TYR A 181 14.66 27.22 -0.52
CA TYR A 181 13.74 28.23 -1.06
C TYR A 181 12.79 27.62 -2.11
N HIS A 182 13.32 26.89 -3.10
CA HIS A 182 12.48 26.24 -4.12
C HIS A 182 11.55 25.18 -3.52
N LEU A 183 12.05 24.38 -2.57
CA LEU A 183 11.25 23.40 -1.86
C LEU A 183 10.13 24.07 -1.05
N GLY A 184 10.45 25.13 -0.30
CA GLY A 184 9.47 25.91 0.44
C GLY A 184 8.42 26.56 -0.46
N LEU A 185 8.84 27.12 -1.60
CA LEU A 185 7.93 27.69 -2.59
C LEU A 185 7.00 26.63 -3.18
N ALA A 186 7.51 25.44 -3.50
CA ALA A 186 6.71 24.34 -4.02
C ALA A 186 5.71 23.81 -2.96
N CYS A 187 6.14 23.68 -1.72
CA CYS A 187 5.26 23.32 -0.60
C CYS A 187 4.15 24.35 -0.43
N LEU A 188 4.49 25.64 -0.41
CA LEU A 188 3.53 26.73 -0.27
C LEU A 188 2.54 26.75 -1.45
N ALA A 189 3.01 26.59 -2.68
CA ALA A 189 2.15 26.52 -3.86
C ALA A 189 1.14 25.36 -3.79
N PHE A 190 1.54 24.24 -3.19
CA PHE A 190 0.67 23.08 -3.00
C PHE A 190 -0.32 23.26 -1.84
N THR A 191 0.13 23.77 -0.69
CA THR A 191 -0.69 23.85 0.53
C THR A 191 -1.53 25.12 0.64
N ALA A 192 -1.13 26.22 0.01
CA ALA A 192 -1.83 27.50 0.11
C ALA A 192 -3.29 27.45 -0.38
N PRO A 193 -3.62 26.81 -1.53
CA PRO A 193 -5.02 26.70 -1.95
C PRO A 193 -5.91 25.98 -0.93
N LEU A 194 -5.40 24.92 -0.32
CA LEU A 194 -6.08 24.16 0.73
C LEU A 194 -6.25 24.99 2.01
N ALA A 195 -5.20 25.69 2.43
CA ALA A 195 -5.21 26.55 3.61
C ALA A 195 -6.19 27.72 3.45
N CYS A 196 -6.17 28.40 2.29
CA CYS A 196 -7.11 29.47 1.98
C CYS A 196 -8.57 28.97 2.02
N ARG A 197 -8.85 27.78 1.48
CA ARG A 197 -10.19 27.19 1.58
C ARG A 197 -10.59 26.86 3.01
N GLY A 198 -9.67 26.30 3.81
CA GLY A 198 -9.92 25.98 5.21
C GLY A 198 -10.20 27.22 6.06
N LEU A 199 -9.41 28.28 5.87
CA LEU A 199 -9.53 29.55 6.60
C LEU A 199 -10.78 30.34 6.19
N CYS A 200 -11.12 30.40 4.89
CA CYS A 200 -12.35 31.03 4.41
C CYS A 200 -13.61 30.19 4.74
N GLY A 201 -13.44 28.91 5.07
CA GLY A 201 -14.50 27.92 5.26
C GLY A 201 -14.81 27.57 6.72
N ALA A 202 -14.78 28.54 7.64
CA ALA A 202 -15.10 28.34 9.07
C ALA A 202 -16.53 27.84 9.36
N ALA A 203 -17.35 27.54 8.34
CA ALA A 203 -18.63 26.85 8.47
C ALA A 203 -18.79 25.59 7.58
N GLY A 204 -17.77 25.20 6.78
CA GLY A 204 -17.91 24.20 5.71
C GLY A 204 -16.94 23.01 5.74
N ALA A 205 -15.99 22.98 6.69
CA ALA A 205 -15.02 21.89 6.77
C ALA A 205 -15.68 20.52 7.09
N LEU A 206 -16.76 20.52 7.88
CA LEU A 206 -17.49 19.30 8.23
C LEU A 206 -18.37 18.78 7.08
N SER A 207 -18.99 19.68 6.30
CA SER A 207 -19.85 19.29 5.17
C SER A 207 -19.07 18.75 3.98
N THR A 208 -17.82 19.20 3.78
CA THR A 208 -16.99 18.74 2.66
C THR A 208 -16.46 17.31 2.88
N LEU A 209 -16.19 16.92 4.13
CA LEU A 209 -15.83 15.54 4.50
C LEU A 209 -17.04 14.58 4.43
N LEU A 210 -18.24 15.07 4.74
CA LEU A 210 -19.50 14.30 4.67
C LEU A 210 -20.09 14.20 3.25
N ALA A 211 -19.75 15.13 2.35
CA ALA A 211 -20.24 15.17 0.96
C ALA A 211 -19.40 14.37 -0.03
N LEU A 212 -18.29 13.75 0.41
CA LEU A 212 -17.52 12.85 -0.43
C LEU A 212 -18.34 11.57 -0.63
N PRO A 213 -18.74 11.19 -1.85
CA PRO A 213 -19.49 9.96 -2.06
C PRO A 213 -18.69 8.80 -1.50
N ARG A 214 -19.32 7.88 -0.77
CA ARG A 214 -18.67 6.72 -0.11
C ARG A 214 -17.64 6.03 -1.01
N ALA A 215 -17.92 5.95 -2.31
CA ALA A 215 -17.02 5.41 -3.33
C ALA A 215 -15.71 6.20 -3.50
N ALA A 216 -15.74 7.53 -3.43
CA ALA A 216 -14.53 8.36 -3.49
C ALA A 216 -13.71 8.27 -2.20
N THR A 217 -14.35 8.11 -1.04
CA THR A 217 -13.64 7.89 0.24
C THR A 217 -12.95 6.53 0.21
N GLU A 218 -13.65 5.52 -0.29
CA GLU A 218 -13.11 4.19 -0.55
C GLU A 218 -11.99 4.24 -1.60
N LEU A 219 -12.11 5.02 -2.68
CA LEU A 219 -11.06 5.17 -3.71
C LEU A 219 -9.81 5.93 -3.20
N LEU A 220 -10.00 6.87 -2.28
CA LEU A 220 -8.94 7.68 -1.68
C LEU A 220 -8.20 6.89 -0.60
N LEU A 221 -8.90 5.96 0.05
CA LEU A 221 -8.34 4.96 0.96
C LEU A 221 -7.85 3.71 0.24
N LEU A 222 -8.18 3.48 -1.03
CA LEU A 222 -7.64 2.36 -1.83
C LEU A 222 -6.11 2.29 -1.77
N PRO A 223 -5.30 3.35 -1.94
CA PRO A 223 -3.84 3.21 -1.83
C PRO A 223 -3.37 2.83 -0.42
N LEU A 224 -4.09 3.22 0.63
CA LEU A 224 -3.81 2.81 2.02
C LEU A 224 -4.26 1.37 2.29
N ARG A 225 -5.41 0.95 1.74
CA ARG A 225 -5.95 -0.42 1.84
C ARG A 225 -5.21 -1.40 0.95
N THR A 226 -4.84 -1.03 -0.26
CA THR A 226 -4.01 -1.86 -1.16
C THR A 226 -2.58 -1.90 -0.67
N GLY A 227 -2.06 -0.83 -0.05
CA GLY A 227 -0.80 -0.85 0.68
C GLY A 227 -0.82 -1.77 1.90
N TRP A 228 -1.91 -1.76 2.67
CA TRP A 228 -2.11 -2.68 3.79
C TRP A 228 -2.30 -4.13 3.34
N LEU A 229 -3.08 -4.37 2.29
CA LEU A 229 -3.25 -5.70 1.68
C LEU A 229 -1.97 -6.20 1.00
N LEU A 230 -1.16 -5.34 0.38
CA LEU A 230 0.18 -5.70 -0.09
C LEU A 230 1.11 -6.01 1.08
N ALA A 231 1.01 -5.28 2.19
CA ALA A 231 1.77 -5.58 3.40
C ALA A 231 1.33 -6.90 4.06
N GLU A 232 0.04 -7.26 4.00
CA GLU A 232 -0.46 -8.58 4.42
C GLU A 232 -0.01 -9.69 3.46
N VAL A 233 -0.16 -9.51 2.15
CA VAL A 233 0.25 -10.48 1.11
C VAL A 233 1.77 -10.70 1.10
N LEU A 234 2.55 -9.68 1.42
CA LEU A 234 4.01 -9.76 1.56
C LEU A 234 4.47 -10.11 3.00
N GLY A 235 3.55 -10.37 3.94
CA GLY A 235 3.86 -10.91 5.26
C GLY A 235 4.44 -9.93 6.30
N PHE A 236 4.26 -8.62 6.13
CA PHE A 236 4.80 -7.58 7.02
C PHE A 236 3.96 -7.28 8.26
N VAL A 237 2.67 -7.67 8.30
CA VAL A 237 1.78 -7.46 9.46
C VAL A 237 1.26 -8.81 9.92
N GLY A 238 1.92 -9.38 10.92
CA GLY A 238 1.42 -10.53 11.66
C GLY A 238 0.42 -10.08 12.72
N GLY A 239 -0.86 -10.40 12.53
CA GLY A 239 -1.87 -10.21 13.56
C GLY A 239 -3.31 -10.27 13.05
N SER A 240 -3.87 -11.48 12.97
CA SER A 240 -5.31 -11.69 12.84
C SER A 240 -6.04 -11.11 14.07
N PRO A 241 -7.30 -10.67 13.94
CA PRO A 241 -8.37 -11.65 14.10
C PRO A 241 -9.53 -11.52 13.12
N ALA A 242 -9.96 -12.68 12.64
CA ALA A 242 -11.34 -13.14 12.46
C ALA A 242 -12.47 -12.10 12.35
N ARG A 243 -13.24 -12.16 11.25
CA ARG A 243 -14.58 -12.78 11.24
C ARG A 243 -15.19 -12.87 9.84
N GLU A 244 -15.40 -14.12 9.41
CA GLU A 244 -16.48 -14.69 8.56
C GLU A 244 -16.85 -14.01 7.22
N ARG A 245 -16.62 -14.70 6.09
CA ARG A 245 -17.59 -15.66 5.50
C ARG A 245 -17.03 -16.26 4.20
N GLY A 246 -17.21 -17.58 4.02
CA GLY A 246 -17.28 -18.19 2.69
C GLY A 246 -16.12 -19.11 2.29
N THR A 247 -16.21 -20.36 2.72
CA THR A 247 -16.04 -21.58 1.90
C THR A 247 -14.76 -21.72 1.06
N GLY A 248 -13.89 -22.65 1.47
CA GLY A 248 -12.84 -23.20 0.61
C GLY A 248 -11.66 -23.72 1.43
N PHE A 249 -11.83 -24.88 2.06
CA PHE A 249 -10.78 -25.59 2.78
C PHE A 249 -9.77 -26.17 1.78
N GLU A 250 -8.52 -25.73 1.82
CA GLU A 250 -7.37 -26.44 1.24
C GLU A 250 -6.55 -27.10 2.38
N PRO A 251 -6.04 -28.33 2.17
CA PRO A 251 -5.70 -29.25 3.24
C PRO A 251 -4.19 -29.29 3.48
N SER A 252 -3.69 -28.74 4.60
CA SER A 252 -2.31 -29.05 5.04
C SER A 252 -1.97 -28.74 6.52
N SER A 253 -2.95 -28.52 7.40
CA SER A 253 -2.63 -28.19 8.81
C SER A 253 -3.41 -28.98 9.88
N TRP A 254 -4.07 -30.09 9.55
CA TRP A 254 -4.62 -30.95 10.60
C TRP A 254 -3.49 -31.57 11.42
N SER A 255 -3.56 -31.41 12.74
CA SER A 255 -2.63 -32.08 13.64
C SER A 255 -2.83 -33.60 13.57
N GLU A 256 -1.78 -34.38 13.84
CA GLU A 256 -1.86 -35.86 13.84
C GLU A 256 -2.98 -36.41 14.74
N ARG A 257 -3.30 -35.69 15.83
CA ARG A 257 -4.41 -36.03 16.73
C ARG A 257 -5.78 -35.89 16.07
N GLN A 258 -6.00 -34.80 15.35
CA GLN A 258 -7.27 -34.57 14.64
C GLN A 258 -7.48 -35.60 13.52
N GLN A 259 -6.40 -36.00 12.84
CA GLN A 259 -6.49 -37.01 11.79
C GLN A 259 -6.89 -38.38 12.34
N ARG A 260 -6.29 -38.81 13.46
CA ARG A 260 -6.71 -40.02 14.18
C ARG A 260 -8.15 -39.93 14.68
N ALA A 261 -8.59 -38.75 15.12
CA ALA A 261 -9.97 -38.55 15.57
C ALA A 261 -10.99 -38.74 14.42
N TYR A 262 -10.69 -38.24 13.22
CA TYR A 262 -11.52 -38.49 12.04
C TYR A 262 -11.53 -39.98 11.66
N GLU A 263 -10.40 -40.68 11.74
CA GLU A 263 -10.31 -42.12 11.50
C GLU A 263 -11.15 -42.93 12.50
N VAL A 264 -11.11 -42.58 13.79
CA VAL A 264 -11.91 -43.25 14.85
C VAL A 264 -13.41 -43.06 14.61
N LEU A 265 -13.84 -41.90 14.10
CA LEU A 265 -15.23 -41.62 13.73
C LEU A 265 -15.60 -42.12 12.32
N GLY A 266 -14.67 -42.72 11.58
CA GLY A 266 -14.89 -43.24 10.23
C GLY A 266 -15.19 -42.18 9.18
N LEU A 267 -14.69 -40.95 9.36
CA LEU A 267 -14.96 -39.80 8.50
C LEU A 267 -13.67 -39.34 7.77
N PRO A 268 -13.79 -38.76 6.57
CA PRO A 268 -12.65 -38.13 5.91
C PRO A 268 -12.19 -36.86 6.66
N ALA A 269 -10.89 -36.57 6.61
CA ALA A 269 -10.33 -35.39 7.26
C ALA A 269 -10.96 -34.10 6.70
N GLY A 270 -11.47 -33.26 7.60
CA GLY A 270 -12.18 -32.02 7.23
C GLY A 270 -13.68 -32.19 6.97
N SER A 271 -14.29 -33.32 7.35
CA SER A 271 -15.76 -33.44 7.42
C SER A 271 -16.40 -32.34 8.26
N SER A 272 -17.63 -31.96 7.91
CA SER A 272 -18.34 -30.89 8.62
C SER A 272 -18.63 -31.27 10.07
N ALA A 273 -18.78 -30.27 10.95
CA ALA A 273 -19.13 -30.50 12.35
C ALA A 273 -20.48 -31.24 12.51
N GLU A 274 -21.40 -31.05 11.58
CA GLU A 274 -22.68 -31.77 11.56
C GLU A 274 -22.49 -33.26 11.26
N ASP A 275 -21.58 -33.61 10.35
CA ASP A 275 -21.25 -35.01 10.01
C ASP A 275 -20.52 -35.70 11.17
N VAL A 276 -19.58 -35.00 11.81
CA VAL A 276 -18.90 -35.47 13.02
C VAL A 276 -19.91 -35.77 14.13
N HIS A 277 -20.87 -34.87 14.35
CA HIS A 277 -21.90 -35.05 15.37
C HIS A 277 -22.87 -36.19 15.05
N ARG A 278 -23.22 -36.37 13.76
CA ARG A 278 -24.07 -37.48 13.30
C ARG A 278 -23.37 -38.82 13.51
N SER A 279 -22.14 -38.96 13.01
CA SER A 279 -21.36 -40.20 13.11
C SER A 279 -21.14 -40.61 14.57
N TYR A 280 -20.76 -39.65 15.42
CA TYR A 280 -20.59 -39.90 16.86
C TYR A 280 -21.87 -40.45 17.50
N ARG A 281 -23.03 -39.85 17.23
CA ARG A 281 -24.31 -40.33 17.79
C ARG A 281 -24.67 -41.74 17.33
N GLU A 282 -24.32 -42.12 16.11
CA GLU A 282 -24.55 -43.45 15.58
C GLU A 282 -23.61 -44.47 16.22
N LEU A 283 -22.31 -44.17 16.27
CA LEU A 283 -21.30 -45.04 16.86
C LEU A 283 -21.50 -45.25 18.36
N VAL A 284 -21.91 -44.22 19.10
CA VAL A 284 -22.25 -44.34 20.53
C VAL A 284 -23.43 -45.29 20.76
N LYS A 285 -24.47 -45.25 19.93
CA LYS A 285 -25.61 -46.17 20.08
C LYS A 285 -25.22 -47.63 19.82
N VAL A 286 -24.29 -47.83 18.88
CA VAL A 286 -23.79 -49.16 18.50
C VAL A 286 -22.85 -49.71 19.56
N TRP A 287 -21.98 -48.88 20.14
CA TRP A 287 -20.95 -49.28 21.10
C TRP A 287 -21.28 -48.96 22.56
N HIS A 288 -22.53 -48.59 22.86
CA HIS A 288 -22.93 -48.33 24.25
C HIS A 288 -22.72 -49.58 25.12
N PRO A 289 -22.09 -49.48 26.30
CA PRO A 289 -21.81 -50.63 27.16
C PRO A 289 -23.10 -51.36 27.58
N ASP A 290 -24.21 -50.64 27.75
CA ASP A 290 -25.50 -51.25 28.08
C ASP A 290 -26.06 -52.16 26.97
N HIS A 291 -25.76 -51.87 25.71
CA HIS A 291 -26.23 -52.66 24.57
C HIS A 291 -25.29 -53.84 24.27
N ASN A 292 -24.05 -53.79 24.75
CA ASN A 292 -22.98 -54.74 24.43
C ASN A 292 -22.44 -55.48 25.65
N ARG A 293 -23.34 -55.91 26.56
CA ARG A 293 -22.96 -56.60 27.82
C ARG A 293 -22.13 -57.88 27.65
N HIS A 294 -22.20 -58.52 26.47
CA HIS A 294 -21.44 -59.72 26.12
C HIS A 294 -19.98 -59.43 25.73
N ARG A 295 -19.63 -58.17 25.47
CA ARG A 295 -18.29 -57.67 25.10
C ARG A 295 -18.03 -56.33 25.77
N ALA A 296 -18.29 -56.29 27.09
CA ALA A 296 -18.33 -55.05 27.87
C ALA A 296 -17.00 -54.28 27.81
N GLU A 297 -15.86 -54.97 27.95
CA GLU A 297 -14.53 -54.36 27.91
C GLU A 297 -14.21 -53.70 26.57
N GLU A 298 -14.51 -54.37 25.45
CA GLU A 298 -14.29 -53.83 24.11
C GLU A 298 -15.23 -52.64 23.81
N ALA A 299 -16.48 -52.74 24.24
CA ALA A 299 -17.46 -51.67 24.07
C ALA A 299 -17.08 -50.43 24.88
N GLU A 300 -16.59 -50.62 26.12
CA GLU A 300 -16.11 -49.54 26.97
C GLU A 300 -14.87 -48.85 26.39
N GLN A 301 -13.88 -49.61 25.94
CA GLN A 301 -12.69 -49.04 25.28
C GLN A 301 -13.04 -48.25 24.03
N ARG A 302 -13.93 -48.78 23.19
CA ARG A 302 -14.41 -48.09 21.98
C ARG A 302 -15.20 -46.84 22.33
N PHE A 303 -16.03 -46.90 23.37
CA PHE A 303 -16.79 -45.74 23.84
C PHE A 303 -15.88 -44.61 24.29
N ILE A 304 -14.82 -44.90 25.05
CA ILE A 304 -13.82 -43.91 25.48
C ILE A 304 -13.12 -43.28 24.26
N GLN A 305 -12.66 -44.09 23.31
CA GLN A 305 -12.00 -43.59 22.09
C GLN A 305 -12.92 -42.70 21.25
N LEU A 306 -14.19 -43.06 21.12
CA LEU A 306 -15.18 -42.25 20.39
C LEU A 306 -15.42 -40.91 21.08
N GLN A 307 -15.44 -40.89 22.41
CA GLN A 307 -15.62 -39.67 23.18
C GLN A 307 -14.42 -38.74 23.06
N GLU A 308 -13.20 -39.26 23.20
CA GLU A 308 -11.96 -38.48 23.01
C GLU A 308 -11.86 -37.89 21.59
N ALA A 309 -12.17 -38.70 20.56
CA ALA A 309 -12.16 -38.25 19.17
C ALA A 309 -13.21 -37.16 18.91
N TYR A 310 -14.41 -37.29 19.49
CA TYR A 310 -15.44 -36.28 19.38
C TYR A 310 -15.07 -34.98 20.10
N GLU A 311 -14.48 -35.04 21.30
CA GLU A 311 -14.04 -33.87 22.06
C GLU A 311 -12.91 -33.11 21.35
N GLU A 312 -11.98 -33.81 20.71
CA GLU A 312 -10.88 -33.20 19.93
C GLU A 312 -11.40 -32.43 18.70
N LEU A 313 -12.47 -32.92 18.05
CA LEU A 313 -13.02 -32.32 16.83
C LEU A 313 -14.15 -31.30 17.07
N ALA A 314 -15.01 -31.54 18.07
CA ALA A 314 -16.17 -30.70 18.37
C ALA A 314 -15.95 -29.76 19.57
N GLY A 315 -14.84 -29.90 20.30
CA GLY A 315 -14.54 -29.17 21.52
C GLY A 315 -15.23 -29.74 22.76
N PRO A 316 -14.81 -29.33 23.97
CA PRO A 316 -15.36 -29.84 25.22
C PRO A 316 -16.85 -29.49 25.37
N ARG A 317 -17.67 -30.47 25.73
CA ARG A 317 -19.06 -30.22 26.16
C ARG A 317 -19.03 -29.40 27.44
N ARG A 318 -19.66 -28.22 27.42
CA ARG A 318 -20.09 -27.51 28.64
C ARG A 318 -21.41 -28.07 29.13
#